data_AF-A0A9P6DAR0-F1
#
_entry.id   AF-A0A9P6DAR0-F1
#
_cell.length_a   1.000
_cell.length_b   1.000
_cell.length_c   1.000
_cell.angle_alpha   90.00
_cell.angle_beta   90.00
_cell.angle_gamma   90.00
#
_symmetry.space_group_name_H-M   'P 1'
#
loop_
_entity.id
_entity.type
_entity.pdbx_description
1 polymer ?
#
loop_
_entity_poly.entity_id
_entity_poly.type
_entity_poly.pdbx_seq_one_letter_code
_entity_poly.pdbx_strand_id
1 'polypeptide(L)'
;MDNHRKDDRLSIGQATLQPAAATTAPTTDQGPDFGWLQLVEQELALFDLLPSSSPLHPLRFINNPLTSSEYSWESMDLRNVNAGVHSLDTKSRANAAFLTTELRLAYLLTKAAQLAYPHDVQILPQLRSQWDRLNRDKELHWSNQQRKMEDKSYVNTDIYFRSLLSRKPVATQVAYVTTAVMQHFYFVSRRALRLQLSGLRDLMGGTATIPTEIAELISGDPRTATSHLHIDPVLRTFICCTSCHSIYPYNPNEPSNPPRCVGRRAPESAPCAAQLWKETIVGCRQRLVPCMLYQHQDFKHWLARILARKGINDLLDSYPSELRSEHQPISDIWLANILSQLKGHNGNPFSGPGRLVFGLSVDSFEPNASRPGHTPQSSTGIWIVCYNFPPHLRYLSGNIYLAGVIPGPKKPSIDEINPYIQLIVDDFLQFWKPEVFFSCTHGSASGRTYCTALIPLVCDMLGARQVAGKPAPGSHNTCTVCDIDIDDIDVLDPLKWPSKSAQHLRDAAKAWRDAPSERHKQMLFEAFGQRWSPLFDLPYWDP
;
A
#
# COMPACT_ATOMS: atom_id res chain seq x y z
N MET A 1 -29.67 2.02 29.78
CA MET A 1 -29.82 3.16 30.72
C MET A 1 -30.20 4.36 29.88
N ASP A 2 -31.52 4.52 29.72
CA ASP A 2 -32.17 5.65 29.05
C ASP A 2 -32.13 6.88 29.95
N ASN A 3 -31.90 8.06 29.36
CA ASN A 3 -32.25 9.34 29.98
C ASN A 3 -32.65 10.34 28.88
N HIS A 4 -33.87 10.22 28.40
CA HIS A 4 -34.62 11.32 27.81
C HIS A 4 -35.66 11.80 28.82
N ARG A 5 -35.50 13.02 29.35
CA ARG A 5 -36.56 13.95 29.78
C ARG A 5 -35.96 15.09 30.62
N LYS A 6 -35.92 16.32 30.07
CA LYS A 6 -36.78 17.43 30.51
C LYS A 6 -36.34 18.80 29.98
N ASP A 7 -37.38 19.49 29.50
CA ASP A 7 -37.69 20.91 29.66
C ASP A 7 -37.12 21.97 28.69
N ASP A 8 -38.00 22.22 27.72
CA ASP A 8 -38.34 23.42 26.98
C ASP A 8 -38.37 24.76 27.74
N ARG A 9 -38.27 25.81 26.90
CA ARG A 9 -38.73 27.22 27.02
C ARG A 9 -37.84 28.21 27.75
N LEU A 10 -37.23 29.10 26.96
CA LEU A 10 -37.30 30.54 27.18
C LEU A 10 -37.36 31.29 25.84
N SER A 11 -38.20 32.32 25.84
CA SER A 11 -38.78 33.10 24.75
C SER A 11 -38.00 34.40 24.47
N ILE A 12 -37.72 34.70 23.20
CA ILE A 12 -37.43 36.05 22.66
C ILE A 12 -37.81 35.93 21.17
N GLY A 13 -38.74 36.65 20.53
CA GLY A 13 -39.12 38.06 20.56
C GLY A 13 -39.42 38.38 19.08
N GLN A 14 -40.68 38.63 18.74
CA GLN A 14 -41.08 38.94 17.36
C GLN A 14 -40.53 40.32 16.97
N ALA A 15 -39.63 40.35 15.98
CA ALA A 15 -39.20 41.57 15.31
C ALA A 15 -39.65 41.52 13.85
N THR A 16 -40.49 42.49 13.50
CA THR A 16 -41.03 42.75 12.17
C THR A 16 -39.90 43.19 11.23
N LEU A 17 -39.63 42.41 10.18
CA LEU A 17 -38.69 42.78 9.12
C LEU A 17 -39.39 43.68 8.08
N GLN A 18 -38.97 44.94 8.00
CA GLN A 18 -39.19 45.80 6.84
C GLN A 18 -38.29 45.35 5.67
N PRO A 19 -38.75 45.38 4.41
CA PRO A 19 -37.88 45.10 3.27
C PRO A 19 -36.94 46.27 3.02
N ALA A 20 -35.63 46.02 3.12
CA ALA A 20 -34.59 46.96 2.72
C ALA A 20 -34.54 47.08 1.18
N ALA A 21 -34.41 48.32 0.72
CA ALA A 21 -34.42 48.72 -0.67
C ALA A 21 -33.29 48.08 -1.50
N ALA A 22 -33.63 47.70 -2.73
CA ALA A 22 -32.68 47.31 -3.77
C ALA A 22 -31.65 48.43 -3.99
N THR A 23 -30.40 48.17 -3.64
CA THR A 23 -29.28 49.04 -3.99
C THR A 23 -28.79 48.62 -5.37
N THR A 24 -28.92 49.52 -6.34
CA THR A 24 -28.47 49.35 -7.72
C THR A 24 -26.97 49.06 -7.78
N ALA A 25 -26.61 47.99 -8.48
CA ALA A 25 -25.22 47.64 -8.77
C ALA A 25 -24.55 48.73 -9.63
N PRO A 26 -23.29 49.13 -9.35
CA PRO A 26 -22.55 50.01 -10.23
C PRO A 26 -22.08 49.21 -11.46
N THR A 27 -22.59 49.61 -12.63
CA THR A 27 -22.03 49.21 -13.93
C THR A 27 -20.59 49.69 -14.01
N THR A 28 -19.64 48.75 -13.90
CA THR A 28 -18.23 49.00 -14.23
C THR A 28 -18.01 48.54 -15.67
N ASP A 29 -17.59 49.52 -16.47
CA ASP A 29 -17.12 49.40 -17.84
C ASP A 29 -15.89 48.47 -17.85
N GLN A 30 -16.04 47.22 -18.30
CA GLN A 30 -14.97 46.22 -18.31
C GLN A 30 -14.33 46.13 -19.70
N GLY A 31 -13.08 46.59 -19.80
CA GLY A 31 -12.25 46.41 -20.99
C GLY A 31 -11.90 44.93 -21.26
N PRO A 32 -11.41 44.60 -22.47
CA PRO A 32 -11.23 43.22 -22.96
C PRO A 32 -10.20 42.37 -22.20
N ASP A 33 -9.38 42.96 -21.34
CA ASP A 33 -8.28 42.27 -20.63
C ASP A 33 -8.66 41.71 -19.25
N PHE A 34 -9.81 42.10 -18.67
CA PHE A 34 -10.29 41.51 -17.40
C PHE A 34 -10.68 40.03 -17.55
N GLY A 35 -11.08 39.61 -18.76
CA GLY A 35 -11.42 38.22 -19.05
C GLY A 35 -10.20 37.28 -19.08
N TRP A 36 -9.00 37.80 -19.38
CA TRP A 36 -7.79 37.00 -19.44
C TRP A 36 -7.40 36.46 -18.06
N LEU A 37 -7.33 37.31 -17.04
CA LEU A 37 -6.97 36.91 -15.67
C LEU A 37 -7.92 35.84 -15.14
N GLN A 38 -9.23 36.03 -15.34
CA GLN A 38 -10.24 35.06 -14.93
C GLN A 38 -10.09 33.72 -15.65
N LEU A 39 -9.73 33.73 -16.94
CA LEU A 39 -9.43 32.51 -17.70
C LEU A 39 -8.15 31.82 -17.21
N VAL A 40 -7.10 32.57 -16.87
CA VAL A 40 -5.85 32.01 -16.32
C VAL A 40 -6.10 31.37 -14.96
N GLU A 41 -6.87 32.02 -14.08
CA GLU A 41 -7.25 31.45 -12.78
C GLU A 41 -8.07 30.16 -12.94
N GLN A 42 -8.99 30.11 -13.89
CA GLN A 42 -9.74 28.90 -14.22
C GLN A 42 -8.82 27.79 -14.76
N GLU A 43 -7.86 28.11 -15.63
CA GLU A 43 -6.91 27.13 -16.14
C GLU A 43 -5.93 26.62 -15.08
N LEU A 44 -5.44 27.50 -14.19
CA LEU A 44 -4.65 27.11 -13.03
C LEU A 44 -5.42 26.13 -12.15
N ALA A 45 -6.72 26.38 -11.91
CA ALA A 45 -7.58 25.45 -11.21
C ALA A 45 -7.73 24.11 -11.95
N LEU A 46 -7.80 24.11 -13.28
CA LEU A 46 -7.83 22.88 -14.08
C LEU A 46 -6.51 22.10 -14.03
N PHE A 47 -5.36 22.77 -14.04
CA PHE A 47 -4.05 22.12 -13.88
C PHE A 47 -3.89 21.50 -12.51
N ASP A 48 -4.50 22.09 -11.48
CA ASP A 48 -4.58 21.45 -10.18
C ASP A 48 -5.49 20.22 -10.21
N LEU A 49 -6.62 20.27 -10.89
CA LEU A 49 -7.61 19.18 -10.90
C LEU A 49 -7.23 17.98 -11.78
N LEU A 50 -6.55 18.20 -12.90
CA LEU A 50 -6.29 17.18 -13.92
C LEU A 50 -4.84 16.67 -13.84
N PRO A 51 -4.60 15.37 -13.64
CA PRO A 51 -3.25 14.84 -13.61
C PRO A 51 -2.58 14.96 -14.98
N SER A 52 -1.39 15.56 -15.02
CA SER A 52 -0.55 15.71 -16.21
C SER A 52 0.18 14.41 -16.57
N SER A 53 0.39 13.52 -15.60
CA SER A 53 1.03 12.21 -15.80
C SER A 53 0.39 11.13 -14.93
N SER A 54 0.56 9.87 -15.32
CA SER A 54 0.06 8.71 -14.59
C SER A 54 1.22 7.89 -14.02
N PRO A 55 1.19 7.48 -12.74
CA PRO A 55 2.19 6.57 -12.19
C PRO A 55 2.08 5.15 -12.77
N LEU A 56 0.92 4.77 -13.32
CA LEU A 56 0.69 3.48 -13.98
C LEU A 56 1.15 3.46 -15.45
N HIS A 57 1.27 4.64 -16.06
CA HIS A 57 1.68 4.80 -17.47
C HIS A 57 2.80 5.83 -17.54
N PRO A 58 4.07 5.41 -17.38
CA PRO A 58 5.20 6.34 -17.30
C PRO A 58 5.37 7.13 -18.61
N LEU A 59 5.92 8.35 -18.48
CA LEU A 59 6.23 9.19 -19.64
C LEU A 59 7.25 8.51 -20.54
N ARG A 60 7.11 8.65 -21.87
CA ARG A 60 8.07 8.12 -22.85
C ARG A 60 9.01 9.22 -23.32
N PHE A 61 10.29 9.10 -23.03
CA PHE A 61 11.33 10.01 -23.51
C PHE A 61 11.81 9.60 -24.91
N ILE A 62 12.17 10.59 -25.73
CA ILE A 62 12.78 10.35 -27.06
C ILE A 62 14.20 9.83 -26.87
N ASN A 63 14.96 10.52 -26.02
CA ASN A 63 16.31 10.10 -25.66
C ASN A 63 16.24 9.05 -24.58
N ASN A 64 17.13 8.07 -24.67
CA ASN A 64 17.23 7.05 -23.65
C ASN A 64 17.74 7.68 -22.35
N PRO A 65 16.96 7.66 -21.24
CA PRO A 65 17.40 8.22 -19.98
C PRO A 65 18.72 7.59 -19.50
N LEU A 66 18.99 6.33 -19.86
CA LEU A 66 20.14 5.55 -19.40
C LEU A 66 21.50 6.01 -19.98
N THR A 67 21.51 6.52 -21.20
CA THR A 67 22.75 6.96 -21.88
C THR A 67 22.94 8.47 -21.84
N SER A 68 21.99 9.15 -21.20
CA SER A 68 21.88 10.61 -21.18
C SER A 68 22.26 11.14 -19.80
N SER A 69 22.60 12.43 -19.73
CA SER A 69 22.95 13.08 -18.46
C SER A 69 21.81 13.04 -17.44
N GLU A 70 22.14 13.29 -16.16
CA GLU A 70 21.14 13.51 -15.11
C GLU A 70 20.12 14.58 -15.51
N TYR A 71 18.94 14.52 -14.91
CA TYR A 71 17.89 15.48 -15.21
C TYR A 71 18.33 16.89 -14.79
N SER A 72 18.46 17.77 -15.77
CA SER A 72 18.74 19.18 -15.52
C SER A 72 17.46 19.99 -15.62
N TRP A 73 17.25 20.86 -14.64
CA TRP A 73 16.28 21.93 -14.75
C TRP A 73 16.88 22.97 -15.70
N GLU A 74 16.78 22.72 -17.01
CA GLU A 74 17.23 23.67 -18.03
C GLU A 74 16.62 25.05 -17.77
N SER A 75 17.38 26.12 -18.03
CA SER A 75 16.88 27.49 -17.89
C SER A 75 15.57 27.62 -18.66
N MET A 76 14.55 28.21 -18.03
CA MET A 76 13.16 28.34 -18.49
C MET A 76 13.06 28.96 -19.90
N ASP A 77 13.34 28.18 -20.95
CA ASP A 77 13.16 28.59 -22.34
C ASP A 77 11.72 28.29 -22.76
N LEU A 78 10.84 29.21 -22.39
CA LEU A 78 9.41 29.16 -22.70
C LEU A 78 9.11 29.16 -24.20
N ARG A 79 10.10 29.45 -25.06
CA ARG A 79 9.92 29.46 -26.53
C ARG A 79 10.12 28.09 -27.16
N ASN A 80 10.81 27.18 -26.47
CA ASN A 80 11.14 25.87 -27.02
C ASN A 80 10.89 24.76 -25.99
N VAL A 81 9.61 24.60 -25.61
CA VAL A 81 9.19 23.55 -24.69
C VAL A 81 9.32 22.17 -25.31
N ASN A 82 9.55 21.16 -24.46
CA ASN A 82 9.81 19.79 -24.88
C ASN A 82 11.03 19.60 -25.80
N ALA A 83 12.06 20.44 -25.64
CA ALA A 83 13.34 20.31 -26.34
C ALA A 83 14.41 19.64 -25.46
N GLY A 84 15.60 19.47 -26.02
CA GLY A 84 16.77 19.01 -25.29
C GLY A 84 16.78 17.51 -24.97
N VAL A 85 17.66 17.16 -24.02
CA VAL A 85 17.95 15.77 -23.65
C VAL A 85 16.74 15.09 -23.01
N HIS A 86 15.88 15.84 -22.33
CA HIS A 86 14.71 15.31 -21.61
C HIS A 86 13.39 15.40 -22.40
N SER A 87 13.47 15.53 -23.72
CA SER A 87 12.28 15.62 -24.60
C SER A 87 11.45 14.33 -24.60
N LEU A 88 10.12 14.51 -24.63
CA LEU A 88 9.10 13.47 -24.63
C LEU A 88 8.60 13.17 -26.04
N ASP A 89 8.33 11.89 -26.31
CA ASP A 89 7.76 11.42 -27.58
C ASP A 89 6.34 11.97 -27.75
N THR A 90 6.14 12.81 -28.79
CA THR A 90 4.87 13.46 -29.09
C THR A 90 3.81 12.49 -29.62
N LYS A 91 4.22 11.29 -30.10
CA LYS A 91 3.30 10.26 -30.60
C LYS A 91 2.77 9.34 -29.49
N SER A 92 3.38 9.40 -28.30
CA SER A 92 2.98 8.56 -27.18
C SER A 92 1.71 9.09 -26.50
N ARG A 93 0.68 8.25 -26.42
CA ARG A 93 -0.57 8.58 -25.71
C ARG A 93 -0.36 8.85 -24.21
N ALA A 94 0.68 8.25 -23.60
CA ALA A 94 1.03 8.50 -22.20
C ALA A 94 1.56 9.92 -21.95
N ASN A 95 2.10 10.57 -22.98
CA ASN A 95 2.67 11.92 -22.89
C ASN A 95 1.69 13.03 -23.25
N ALA A 96 0.56 12.70 -23.88
CA ALA A 96 -0.34 13.68 -24.47
C ALA A 96 -0.84 14.73 -23.46
N ALA A 97 -1.28 14.28 -22.27
CA ALA A 97 -1.72 15.18 -21.20
C ALA A 97 -0.58 16.08 -20.71
N PHE A 98 0.61 15.50 -20.48
CA PHE A 98 1.79 16.21 -20.02
C PHE A 98 2.20 17.32 -21.00
N LEU A 99 2.35 16.97 -22.28
CA LEU A 99 2.76 17.88 -23.34
C LEU A 99 1.77 19.03 -23.54
N THR A 100 0.46 18.73 -23.44
CA THR A 100 -0.59 19.75 -23.55
C THR A 100 -0.49 20.75 -22.41
N THR A 101 -0.28 20.27 -21.18
CA THR A 101 -0.10 21.14 -20.01
C THR A 101 1.20 21.95 -20.07
N GLU A 102 2.31 21.34 -20.52
CA GLU A 102 3.61 22.00 -20.69
C GLU A 102 3.53 23.17 -21.68
N LEU A 103 2.96 22.91 -22.86
CA LEU A 103 2.74 23.93 -23.90
C LEU A 103 1.84 25.06 -23.40
N ARG A 104 0.74 24.72 -22.70
CA ARG A 104 -0.20 25.73 -22.23
C ARG A 104 0.42 26.61 -21.15
N LEU A 105 1.10 26.03 -20.16
CA LEU A 105 1.79 26.80 -19.10
C LEU A 105 2.86 27.73 -19.67
N ALA A 106 3.63 27.29 -20.67
CA ALA A 106 4.63 28.15 -21.30
C ALA A 106 4.02 29.34 -22.05
N TYR A 107 2.90 29.13 -22.73
CA TYR A 107 2.12 30.22 -23.33
C TYR A 107 1.63 31.21 -22.28
N LEU A 108 1.05 30.71 -21.17
CA LEU A 108 0.54 31.55 -20.09
C LEU A 108 1.66 32.38 -19.43
N LEU A 109 2.80 31.76 -19.12
CA LEU A 109 3.97 32.44 -18.56
C LEU A 109 4.54 33.50 -19.50
N THR A 110 4.62 33.21 -20.80
CA THR A 110 5.12 34.16 -21.81
C THR A 110 4.18 35.35 -21.94
N LYS A 111 2.87 35.11 -21.99
CA LYS A 111 1.87 36.17 -22.09
C LYS A 111 1.81 37.01 -20.83
N ALA A 112 1.83 36.40 -19.64
CA ALA A 112 1.88 37.11 -18.37
C ALA A 112 3.14 37.98 -18.22
N ALA A 113 4.29 37.53 -18.74
CA ALA A 113 5.53 38.32 -18.74
C ALA A 113 5.52 39.51 -19.71
N GLN A 114 4.63 39.54 -20.71
CA GLN A 114 4.49 40.62 -21.67
C GLN A 114 3.46 41.69 -21.24
N LEU A 115 2.62 41.38 -20.25
CA LEU A 115 1.59 42.28 -19.75
C LEU A 115 2.19 43.21 -18.68
N ALA A 116 1.96 44.52 -18.82
CA ALA A 116 2.60 45.56 -18.01
C ALA A 116 1.81 45.98 -16.75
N TYR A 117 0.78 45.22 -16.35
CA TYR A 117 -0.13 45.61 -15.27
C TYR A 117 0.21 44.96 -13.92
N PRO A 118 -0.02 45.65 -12.79
CA PRO A 118 0.32 45.15 -11.45
C PRO A 118 -0.36 43.83 -11.06
N HIS A 119 -1.58 43.58 -11.57
CA HIS A 119 -2.35 42.37 -11.25
C HIS A 119 -1.84 41.12 -12.00
N ASP A 120 -1.37 41.25 -13.24
CA ASP A 120 -0.76 40.16 -14.01
C ASP A 120 0.60 39.72 -13.43
N VAL A 121 1.31 40.63 -12.74
CA VAL A 121 2.54 40.28 -12.03
C VAL A 121 2.28 39.39 -10.81
N GLN A 122 1.07 39.44 -10.22
CA GLN A 122 0.72 38.62 -9.05
C GLN A 122 0.41 37.15 -9.39
N ILE A 123 0.04 36.84 -10.64
CA ILE A 123 -0.23 35.45 -11.08
C ILE A 123 1.05 34.71 -11.50
N LEU A 124 2.12 35.45 -11.81
CA LEU A 124 3.41 34.88 -12.20
C LEU A 124 3.99 33.89 -11.18
N PRO A 125 3.99 34.14 -9.85
CA PRO A 125 4.39 33.14 -8.86
C PRO A 125 3.59 31.84 -8.91
N GLN A 126 2.28 31.93 -9.17
CA GLN A 126 1.39 30.75 -9.24
C GLN A 126 1.67 29.93 -10.50
N LEU A 127 1.85 30.60 -11.64
CA LEU A 127 2.23 29.94 -12.90
C LEU A 127 3.64 29.31 -12.80
N ARG A 128 4.60 30.00 -12.17
CA ARG A 128 5.95 29.46 -11.92
C ARG A 128 5.90 28.23 -11.02
N SER A 129 5.10 28.26 -9.96
CA SER A 129 4.89 27.11 -9.08
C SER A 129 4.34 25.89 -9.83
N GLN A 130 3.37 26.09 -10.75
CA GLN A 130 2.86 24.98 -11.57
C GLN A 130 3.89 24.48 -12.59
N TRP A 131 4.73 25.37 -13.13
CA TRP A 131 5.84 24.99 -14.00
C TRP A 131 6.88 24.15 -13.28
N ASP A 132 7.31 24.58 -12.09
CA ASP A 132 8.25 23.85 -11.25
C ASP A 132 7.69 22.47 -10.86
N ARG A 133 6.38 22.40 -10.60
CA ARG A 133 5.68 21.12 -10.36
C ARG A 133 5.74 20.20 -11.57
N LEU A 134 5.48 20.72 -12.76
CA LEU A 134 5.49 19.94 -13.99
C LEU A 134 6.90 19.42 -14.31
N ASN A 135 7.92 20.26 -14.11
CA ASN A 135 9.33 19.87 -14.23
C ASN A 135 9.71 18.81 -13.21
N ARG A 136 9.26 18.94 -11.96
CA ARG A 136 9.49 17.92 -10.94
C ARG A 136 8.86 16.58 -11.31
N ASP A 137 7.64 16.58 -11.86
CA ASP A 137 7.00 15.35 -12.33
C ASP A 137 7.80 14.71 -13.47
N LYS A 138 8.32 15.51 -14.43
CA LYS A 138 9.17 15.03 -15.52
C LYS A 138 10.51 14.46 -15.03
N GLU A 139 11.15 15.18 -14.11
CA GLU A 139 12.38 14.76 -13.42
C GLU A 139 12.20 13.40 -12.75
N LEU A 140 11.06 13.22 -12.08
CA LEU A 140 10.72 11.96 -11.43
C LEU A 140 10.57 10.84 -12.48
N HIS A 141 9.84 11.06 -13.57
CA HIS A 141 9.71 10.02 -14.63
C HIS A 141 11.04 9.69 -15.29
N TRP A 142 11.93 10.68 -15.48
CA TRP A 142 13.27 10.49 -16.03
C TRP A 142 14.16 9.67 -15.09
N SER A 143 14.25 10.11 -13.83
CA SER A 143 15.06 9.46 -12.79
C SER A 143 14.58 8.04 -12.50
N ASN A 144 13.27 7.80 -12.54
CA ASN A 144 12.68 6.46 -12.39
C ASN A 144 13.08 5.52 -13.52
N GLN A 145 13.27 6.03 -14.73
CA GLN A 145 13.68 5.24 -15.88
C GLN A 145 15.19 5.00 -15.92
N GLN A 146 16.00 5.96 -15.47
CA GLN A 146 17.42 5.74 -15.21
C GLN A 146 17.65 4.64 -14.17
N ARG A 147 16.92 4.70 -13.05
CA ARG A 147 17.13 3.83 -11.89
C ARG A 147 16.46 2.45 -12.00
N LYS A 148 15.50 2.27 -12.92
CA LYS A 148 14.90 0.96 -13.23
C LYS A 148 15.91 -0.10 -13.72
N MET A 149 17.10 0.31 -14.15
CA MET A 149 18.19 -0.58 -14.56
C MET A 149 19.38 -0.62 -13.57
N GLU A 150 19.42 0.21 -12.52
CA GLU A 150 20.46 0.09 -11.47
C GLU A 150 20.22 -1.08 -10.50
N ASP A 151 19.40 -2.05 -10.91
CA ASP A 151 18.93 -3.18 -10.12
C ASP A 151 18.12 -2.80 -8.87
N LYS A 152 18.08 -1.54 -8.40
CA LYS A 152 17.38 -1.06 -7.19
C LYS A 152 15.89 -0.84 -7.39
N SER A 153 15.08 -1.43 -6.50
CA SER A 153 13.63 -1.23 -6.49
C SER A 153 13.29 0.18 -5.99
N TYR A 154 12.59 0.99 -6.80
CA TYR A 154 12.20 2.37 -6.48
C TYR A 154 10.72 2.52 -6.14
N VAL A 155 10.38 3.35 -5.14
CA VAL A 155 9.00 3.67 -4.74
C VAL A 155 8.81 5.18 -4.67
N ASN A 156 7.87 5.71 -5.46
CA ASN A 156 7.45 7.10 -5.35
C ASN A 156 6.48 7.28 -4.17
N THR A 157 6.87 8.07 -3.18
CA THR A 157 6.10 8.32 -1.96
C THR A 157 5.34 9.64 -1.97
N ASP A 158 5.42 10.45 -3.04
CA ASP A 158 4.79 11.77 -3.12
C ASP A 158 3.27 11.72 -2.87
N ILE A 159 2.64 10.62 -3.26
CA ILE A 159 1.21 10.36 -3.04
C ILE A 159 0.81 10.36 -1.56
N TYR A 160 1.75 10.20 -0.63
CA TYR A 160 1.52 10.23 0.82
C TYR A 160 1.82 11.58 1.47
N PHE A 161 2.49 12.49 0.75
CA PHE A 161 2.75 13.86 1.19
C PHE A 161 1.81 14.88 0.53
N ARG A 162 1.18 14.50 -0.59
CA ARG A 162 0.29 15.36 -1.37
C ARG A 162 -1.12 14.77 -1.37
N SER A 163 -2.10 15.51 -0.84
CA SER A 163 -3.51 15.13 -0.94
C SER A 163 -4.10 15.63 -2.26
N LEU A 164 -4.86 14.78 -2.97
CA LEU A 164 -5.68 15.24 -4.09
C LEU A 164 -6.85 16.12 -3.62
N LEU A 165 -7.15 16.10 -2.32
CA LEU A 165 -8.23 16.87 -1.73
C LEU A 165 -7.91 18.36 -1.61
N SER A 166 -6.64 18.73 -1.40
CA SER A 166 -6.23 20.15 -1.29
C SER A 166 -6.49 20.93 -2.58
N ARG A 167 -6.69 20.22 -3.69
CA ARG A 167 -6.97 20.76 -5.03
C ARG A 167 -8.47 20.93 -5.31
N LYS A 168 -9.35 20.55 -4.37
CA LYS A 168 -10.81 20.63 -4.52
C LYS A 168 -11.37 21.86 -3.80
N PRO A 169 -12.55 22.38 -4.20
CA PRO A 169 -13.23 23.44 -3.45
C PRO A 169 -13.44 23.04 -1.98
N VAL A 170 -13.36 24.01 -1.06
CA VAL A 170 -13.45 23.78 0.40
C VAL A 170 -14.68 22.95 0.77
N ALA A 171 -15.82 23.21 0.15
CA ALA A 171 -17.05 22.45 0.37
C ALA A 171 -16.89 20.95 0.06
N THR A 172 -16.24 20.61 -1.05
CA THR A 172 -15.90 19.22 -1.40
C THR A 172 -14.91 18.62 -0.40
N GLN A 173 -13.94 19.41 0.08
CA GLN A 173 -12.99 18.96 1.09
C GLN A 173 -13.70 18.56 2.38
N VAL A 174 -14.57 19.44 2.89
CA VAL A 174 -15.36 19.20 4.11
C VAL A 174 -16.26 17.98 3.95
N ALA A 175 -16.95 17.85 2.80
CA ALA A 175 -17.80 16.70 2.53
C ALA A 175 -17.00 15.38 2.57
N TYR A 176 -15.88 15.31 1.84
CA TYR A 176 -15.08 14.07 1.77
C TYR A 176 -14.36 13.75 3.07
N VAL A 177 -13.81 14.73 3.80
CA VAL A 177 -13.21 14.51 5.13
C VAL A 177 -14.27 14.00 6.10
N THR A 178 -15.44 14.63 6.15
CA THR A 178 -16.53 14.21 7.05
C THR A 178 -16.98 12.79 6.73
N THR A 179 -17.18 12.48 5.44
CA THR A 179 -17.53 11.12 5.00
C THR A 179 -16.45 10.11 5.39
N ALA A 180 -15.16 10.42 5.19
CA ALA A 180 -14.07 9.53 5.57
C ALA A 180 -13.99 9.32 7.09
N VAL A 181 -14.17 10.38 7.88
CA VAL A 181 -14.20 10.30 9.34
C VAL A 181 -15.36 9.41 9.80
N MET A 182 -16.57 9.66 9.28
CA MET A 182 -17.75 8.85 9.60
C MET A 182 -17.57 7.38 9.18
N GLN A 183 -16.94 7.12 8.05
CA GLN A 183 -16.68 5.75 7.58
C GLN A 183 -15.67 5.02 8.48
N HIS A 184 -14.55 5.66 8.82
CA HIS A 184 -13.38 4.97 9.40
C HIS A 184 -13.27 5.07 10.93
N PHE A 185 -13.79 6.14 11.54
CA PHE A 185 -13.78 6.30 13.00
C PHE A 185 -15.12 5.94 13.65
N TYR A 186 -16.23 6.14 12.93
CA TYR A 186 -17.58 5.87 13.44
C TYR A 186 -18.25 4.67 12.77
N PHE A 187 -17.56 3.96 11.87
CA PHE A 187 -18.03 2.75 11.20
C PHE A 187 -19.40 2.91 10.50
N VAL A 188 -19.71 4.11 10.03
CA VAL A 188 -20.98 4.40 9.36
C VAL A 188 -21.04 3.64 8.03
N SER A 189 -22.16 2.94 7.80
CA SER A 189 -22.33 2.13 6.60
C SER A 189 -22.26 2.97 5.32
N ARG A 190 -21.72 2.40 4.23
CA ARG A 190 -21.70 3.06 2.91
C ARG A 190 -23.09 3.47 2.41
N ARG A 191 -24.14 2.75 2.81
CA ARG A 191 -25.53 3.10 2.48
C ARG A 191 -25.94 4.42 3.14
N ALA A 192 -25.62 4.59 4.42
CA ALA A 192 -25.89 5.83 5.14
C ALA A 192 -25.03 7.00 4.63
N LEU A 193 -23.75 6.75 4.32
CA LEU A 193 -22.86 7.77 3.75
C LEU A 193 -23.30 8.25 2.36
N ARG A 194 -23.88 7.37 1.53
CA ARG A 194 -24.50 7.79 0.25
C ARG A 194 -25.63 8.78 0.48
N LEU A 195 -26.51 8.50 1.44
CA LEU A 195 -27.59 9.41 1.81
C LEU A 195 -27.04 10.75 2.32
N GLN A 196 -26.01 10.72 3.17
CA GLN A 196 -25.35 11.93 3.66
C GLN A 196 -24.78 12.77 2.51
N LEU A 197 -24.03 12.15 1.59
CA LEU A 197 -23.44 12.84 0.44
C LEU A 197 -24.53 13.41 -0.48
N SER A 198 -25.60 12.67 -0.75
CA SER A 198 -26.75 13.18 -1.49
C SER A 198 -27.38 14.39 -0.81
N GLY A 199 -27.66 14.31 0.51
CA GLY A 199 -28.22 15.42 1.26
C GLY A 199 -27.31 16.67 1.27
N LEU A 200 -25.99 16.47 1.39
CA LEU A 200 -25.02 17.56 1.27
C LEU A 200 -25.07 18.22 -0.11
N ARG A 201 -25.13 17.42 -1.19
CA ARG A 201 -25.25 17.94 -2.56
C ARG A 201 -26.53 18.77 -2.76
N ASP A 202 -27.66 18.26 -2.29
CA ASP A 202 -28.94 18.94 -2.43
C ASP A 202 -28.99 20.24 -1.62
N LEU A 203 -28.45 20.23 -0.39
CA LEU A 203 -28.33 21.44 0.44
C LEU A 203 -27.45 22.50 -0.23
N MET A 204 -26.29 22.11 -0.76
CA MET A 204 -25.39 23.03 -1.45
C MET A 204 -25.97 23.56 -2.76
N GLY A 205 -26.68 22.71 -3.52
CA GLY A 205 -27.38 23.12 -4.73
C GLY A 205 -28.57 24.05 -4.49
N GLY A 206 -29.20 23.96 -3.30
CA GLY A 206 -30.28 24.85 -2.89
C GLY A 206 -29.82 26.19 -2.30
N THR A 207 -28.55 26.33 -1.91
CA THR A 207 -28.02 27.59 -1.38
C THR A 207 -27.56 28.53 -2.49
N ALA A 208 -28.13 29.74 -2.56
CA ALA A 208 -27.79 30.74 -3.60
C ALA A 208 -26.32 31.21 -3.57
N THR A 209 -25.58 30.90 -2.51
CA THR A 209 -24.18 31.30 -2.30
C THR A 209 -23.15 30.32 -2.85
N ILE A 210 -23.52 29.07 -3.14
CA ILE A 210 -22.60 28.05 -3.66
C ILE A 210 -23.00 27.74 -5.10
N PRO A 211 -22.11 27.94 -6.10
CA PRO A 211 -22.40 27.56 -7.47
C PRO A 211 -22.79 26.09 -7.57
N THR A 212 -23.89 25.80 -8.27
CA THR A 212 -24.43 24.44 -8.44
C THR A 212 -23.39 23.46 -9.01
N GLU A 213 -22.48 23.96 -9.84
CA GLU A 213 -21.34 23.24 -10.40
C GLU A 213 -20.44 22.62 -9.31
N ILE A 214 -20.26 23.30 -8.17
CA ILE A 214 -19.46 22.77 -7.04
C ILE A 214 -20.18 21.61 -6.34
N ALA A 215 -21.51 21.68 -6.23
CA ALA A 215 -22.30 20.59 -5.67
C ALA A 215 -22.26 19.34 -6.57
N GLU A 216 -22.15 19.51 -7.89
CA GLU A 216 -22.00 18.41 -8.84
C GLU A 216 -20.62 17.72 -8.78
N LEU A 217 -19.56 18.44 -8.38
CA LEU A 217 -18.22 17.88 -8.17
C LEU A 217 -18.15 16.85 -7.03
N ILE A 218 -19.14 16.83 -6.14
CA ILE A 218 -19.20 15.89 -5.02
C ILE A 218 -19.83 14.59 -5.52
N SER A 219 -19.00 13.54 -5.58
CA SER A 219 -19.48 12.20 -5.93
C SER A 219 -20.45 11.70 -4.88
N GLY A 220 -21.55 11.09 -5.33
CA GLY A 220 -22.49 10.41 -4.43
C GLY A 220 -21.95 9.08 -3.88
N ASP A 221 -20.78 8.61 -4.36
CA ASP A 221 -20.17 7.37 -3.90
C ASP A 221 -19.08 7.65 -2.84
N PRO A 222 -19.27 7.20 -1.57
CA PRO A 222 -18.32 7.41 -0.47
C PRO A 222 -16.90 6.91 -0.76
N ARG A 223 -16.76 5.91 -1.63
CA ARG A 223 -15.44 5.40 -2.07
C ARG A 223 -14.58 6.47 -2.72
N THR A 224 -15.21 7.46 -3.34
CA THR A 224 -14.52 8.59 -3.97
C THR A 224 -13.80 9.42 -2.91
N ALA A 225 -14.45 9.68 -1.77
CA ALA A 225 -13.85 10.42 -0.66
C ALA A 225 -12.61 9.72 -0.12
N THR A 226 -12.71 8.41 0.14
CA THR A 226 -11.58 7.59 0.63
C THR A 226 -10.42 7.53 -0.38
N SER A 227 -10.74 7.45 -1.68
CA SER A 227 -9.75 7.45 -2.78
C SER A 227 -9.00 8.78 -2.90
N HIS A 228 -9.70 9.92 -2.84
CA HIS A 228 -9.08 11.25 -2.89
C HIS A 228 -8.16 11.56 -1.69
N LEU A 229 -8.41 10.90 -0.56
CA LEU A 229 -7.59 11.00 0.65
C LEU A 229 -6.46 9.95 0.68
N HIS A 230 -6.37 9.07 -0.32
CA HIS A 230 -5.40 7.97 -0.38
C HIS A 230 -5.36 7.09 0.90
N ILE A 231 -6.53 6.92 1.53
CA ILE A 231 -6.67 6.12 2.77
C ILE A 231 -6.62 4.63 2.43
N ASP A 232 -7.29 4.23 1.34
CA ASP A 232 -7.34 2.82 0.93
C ASP A 232 -5.93 2.27 0.68
N PRO A 233 -5.65 1.03 1.10
CA PRO A 233 -4.37 0.39 0.81
C PRO A 233 -4.21 0.14 -0.69
N VAL A 234 -2.96 0.11 -1.15
CA VAL A 234 -2.64 -0.42 -2.49
C VAL A 234 -2.69 -1.94 -2.39
N LEU A 235 -3.51 -2.57 -3.23
CA LEU A 235 -3.77 -4.01 -3.18
C LEU A 235 -3.39 -4.67 -4.51
N ARG A 236 -2.66 -5.77 -4.43
CA ARG A 236 -2.51 -6.76 -5.51
C ARG A 236 -3.59 -7.82 -5.32
N THR A 237 -4.41 -8.04 -6.34
CA THR A 237 -5.52 -9.00 -6.25
C THR A 237 -5.16 -10.28 -6.99
N PHE A 238 -5.51 -11.42 -6.41
CA PHE A 238 -5.25 -12.74 -6.96
C PHE A 238 -6.53 -13.58 -6.98
N ILE A 239 -6.74 -14.35 -8.05
CA ILE A 239 -7.69 -15.46 -8.03
C ILE A 239 -7.04 -16.61 -7.29
N CYS A 240 -7.69 -17.14 -6.28
CA CYS A 240 -7.23 -18.33 -5.57
C CYS A 240 -8.12 -19.54 -5.90
N CYS A 241 -7.48 -20.68 -6.16
CA CYS A 241 -8.18 -21.93 -6.34
C CYS A 241 -8.78 -22.40 -5.00
N THR A 242 -10.08 -22.72 -5.00
CA THR A 242 -10.80 -23.17 -3.80
C THR A 242 -10.44 -24.58 -3.33
N SER A 243 -9.67 -25.33 -4.13
CA SER A 243 -9.32 -26.73 -3.86
C SER A 243 -7.85 -26.97 -3.53
N CYS A 244 -6.93 -26.20 -4.10
CA CYS A 244 -5.48 -26.37 -3.88
C CYS A 244 -4.76 -25.06 -3.52
N HIS A 245 -5.49 -23.95 -3.36
CA HIS A 245 -4.95 -22.65 -2.97
C HIS A 245 -3.89 -22.04 -3.91
N SER A 246 -3.66 -22.61 -5.09
CA SER A 246 -2.86 -21.96 -6.13
C SER A 246 -3.43 -20.58 -6.47
N ILE A 247 -2.57 -19.57 -6.55
CA ILE A 247 -2.93 -18.18 -6.79
C ILE A 247 -2.52 -17.71 -8.19
N TYR A 248 -3.32 -16.83 -8.78
CA TYR A 248 -3.10 -16.25 -10.11
C TYR A 248 -3.31 -14.74 -10.05
N PRO A 249 -2.38 -13.91 -10.55
CA PRO A 249 -2.57 -12.46 -10.60
C PRO A 249 -3.85 -12.09 -11.34
N TYR A 250 -4.66 -11.20 -10.77
CA TYR A 250 -5.95 -10.80 -11.31
C TYR A 250 -5.99 -9.29 -11.61
N ASN A 251 -6.21 -8.96 -12.88
CA ASN A 251 -6.53 -7.62 -13.32
C ASN A 251 -7.94 -7.61 -13.91
N PRO A 252 -8.92 -6.91 -13.31
CA PRO A 252 -10.28 -6.83 -13.84
C PRO A 252 -10.37 -6.29 -15.28
N ASN A 253 -9.37 -5.51 -15.71
CA ASN A 253 -9.33 -4.91 -17.05
C ASN A 253 -8.71 -5.86 -18.10
N GLU A 254 -7.98 -6.90 -17.66
CA GLU A 254 -7.25 -7.83 -18.52
C GLU A 254 -7.39 -9.26 -17.98
N PRO A 255 -8.58 -9.89 -18.13
CA PRO A 255 -8.82 -11.25 -17.63
C PRO A 255 -8.13 -12.28 -18.54
N SER A 256 -6.85 -12.53 -18.30
CA SER A 256 -6.03 -13.52 -19.02
C SER A 256 -5.92 -14.87 -18.30
N ASN A 257 -6.50 -15.01 -17.11
CA ASN A 257 -6.37 -16.23 -16.31
C ASN A 257 -7.19 -17.40 -16.89
N PRO A 258 -6.70 -18.65 -16.76
CA PRO A 258 -7.41 -19.82 -17.29
C PRO A 258 -8.78 -20.01 -16.62
N PRO A 259 -9.75 -20.68 -17.29
CA PRO A 259 -11.06 -20.97 -16.71
C PRO A 259 -10.98 -21.99 -15.55
N ARG A 260 -9.95 -22.84 -15.56
CA ARG A 260 -9.70 -23.91 -14.59
C ARG A 260 -8.28 -23.84 -14.05
N CYS A 261 -8.10 -24.31 -12.83
CA CYS A 261 -6.82 -24.32 -12.14
C CYS A 261 -5.82 -25.25 -12.83
N VAL A 262 -4.62 -24.73 -13.10
CA VAL A 262 -3.49 -25.48 -13.67
C VAL A 262 -2.44 -25.88 -12.63
N GLY A 263 -2.65 -25.49 -11.37
CA GLY A 263 -1.76 -25.79 -10.25
C GLY A 263 -1.63 -27.30 -10.01
N ARG A 264 -0.42 -27.72 -9.61
CA ARG A 264 -0.06 -29.12 -9.33
C ARG A 264 0.53 -29.21 -7.93
N ARG A 265 0.18 -30.27 -7.19
CA ARG A 265 0.73 -30.54 -5.84
C ARG A 265 2.15 -31.10 -5.88
N ALA A 266 2.50 -31.81 -6.95
CA ALA A 266 3.84 -32.30 -7.25
C ALA A 266 4.05 -32.32 -8.78
N PRO A 267 5.30 -32.37 -9.29
CA PRO A 267 5.58 -32.35 -10.72
C PRO A 267 4.80 -33.39 -11.53
N GLU A 268 4.69 -34.63 -11.03
CA GLU A 268 3.96 -35.72 -11.70
C GLU A 268 2.45 -35.74 -11.40
N SER A 269 1.99 -35.00 -10.38
CA SER A 269 0.57 -34.92 -10.06
C SER A 269 -0.22 -34.27 -11.22
N ALA A 270 -1.43 -34.78 -11.46
CA ALA A 270 -2.38 -34.16 -12.38
C ALA A 270 -2.69 -32.71 -11.96
N PRO A 271 -2.99 -31.81 -12.92
CA PRO A 271 -3.44 -30.46 -12.58
C PRO A 271 -4.75 -30.50 -11.80
N CYS A 272 -4.92 -29.57 -10.86
CA CYS A 272 -6.09 -29.50 -9.98
C CYS A 272 -7.42 -29.43 -10.75
N ALA A 273 -7.45 -28.73 -11.88
CA ALA A 273 -8.60 -28.58 -12.78
C ALA A 273 -9.89 -28.00 -12.16
N ALA A 274 -9.86 -27.54 -10.90
CA ALA A 274 -10.98 -26.88 -10.25
C ALA A 274 -11.36 -25.58 -10.96
N GLN A 275 -12.66 -25.26 -10.96
CA GLN A 275 -13.20 -24.07 -11.62
C GLN A 275 -12.78 -22.79 -10.89
N LEU A 276 -12.15 -21.86 -11.62
CA LEU A 276 -11.68 -20.59 -11.07
C LEU A 276 -12.72 -19.46 -11.16
N TRP A 277 -13.75 -19.65 -11.97
CA TRP A 277 -14.73 -18.61 -12.30
C TRP A 277 -16.15 -19.13 -12.16
N LYS A 278 -17.07 -18.30 -11.70
CA LYS A 278 -18.50 -18.58 -11.60
C LYS A 278 -19.30 -17.50 -12.30
N GLU A 279 -20.45 -17.88 -12.83
CA GLU A 279 -21.39 -16.94 -13.42
C GLU A 279 -22.24 -16.30 -12.30
N THR A 280 -22.44 -14.99 -12.39
CA THR A 280 -23.33 -14.26 -11.48
C THR A 280 -24.08 -13.17 -12.23
N ILE A 281 -25.23 -12.76 -11.70
CA ILE A 281 -26.05 -11.69 -12.28
C ILE A 281 -25.77 -10.40 -11.50
N VAL A 282 -25.20 -9.39 -12.16
CA VAL A 282 -24.98 -8.05 -11.59
C VAL A 282 -25.76 -7.02 -12.41
N GLY A 283 -26.76 -6.39 -11.79
CA GLY A 283 -27.56 -5.34 -12.44
C GLY A 283 -28.20 -5.80 -13.75
N CYS A 284 -28.84 -6.98 -13.72
CA CYS A 284 -29.48 -7.64 -14.87
C CYS A 284 -28.55 -8.14 -15.99
N ARG A 285 -27.22 -8.08 -15.82
CA ARG A 285 -26.25 -8.65 -16.78
C ARG A 285 -25.55 -9.87 -16.18
N GLN A 286 -25.45 -10.94 -16.95
CA GLN A 286 -24.58 -12.07 -16.60
C GLN A 286 -23.13 -11.61 -16.69
N ARG A 287 -22.35 -11.91 -15.64
CA ARG A 287 -20.92 -11.64 -15.56
C ARG A 287 -20.21 -12.84 -15.00
N LEU A 288 -19.07 -13.15 -15.60
CA LEU A 288 -18.14 -14.10 -15.06
C LEU A 288 -17.33 -13.43 -13.95
N VAL A 289 -17.34 -14.00 -12.74
CA VAL A 289 -16.58 -13.49 -11.59
C VAL A 289 -15.72 -14.59 -10.99
N PRO A 290 -14.56 -14.28 -10.40
CA PRO A 290 -13.74 -15.29 -9.75
C PRO A 290 -14.51 -16.02 -8.63
N CYS A 291 -14.25 -17.32 -8.48
CA CYS A 291 -14.83 -18.13 -7.41
C CYS A 291 -14.42 -17.61 -6.03
N MET A 292 -13.14 -17.24 -5.91
CA MET A 292 -12.51 -16.77 -4.68
C MET A 292 -11.38 -15.78 -5.02
N LEU A 293 -11.26 -14.72 -4.24
CA LEU A 293 -10.24 -13.70 -4.38
C LEU A 293 -9.42 -13.59 -3.10
N TYR A 294 -8.12 -13.42 -3.25
CA TYR A 294 -7.22 -13.00 -2.20
C TYR A 294 -6.72 -11.59 -2.52
N GLN A 295 -6.80 -10.70 -1.55
CA GLN A 295 -6.30 -9.34 -1.66
C GLN A 295 -5.06 -9.22 -0.78
N HIS A 296 -3.94 -8.95 -1.44
CA HIS A 296 -2.66 -8.78 -0.81
C HIS A 296 -2.33 -7.29 -0.75
N GLN A 297 -2.13 -6.74 0.44
CA GLN A 297 -1.65 -5.38 0.57
C GLN A 297 -0.22 -5.29 0.04
N ASP A 298 0.14 -4.19 -0.63
CA ASP A 298 1.50 -4.03 -1.12
C ASP A 298 2.41 -3.51 0.01
N PHE A 299 3.45 -4.29 0.34
CA PHE A 299 4.33 -3.97 1.46
C PHE A 299 5.13 -2.67 1.24
N LYS A 300 5.54 -2.38 0.01
CA LYS A 300 6.27 -1.14 -0.32
C LYS A 300 5.39 0.07 -0.07
N HIS A 301 4.15 0.03 -0.53
CA HIS A 301 3.19 1.12 -0.32
C HIS A 301 2.76 1.26 1.14
N TRP A 302 2.66 0.15 1.88
CA TRP A 302 2.44 0.20 3.32
C TRP A 302 3.62 0.88 4.04
N LEU A 303 4.85 0.47 3.77
CA LEU A 303 6.04 1.06 4.39
C LEU A 303 6.21 2.53 4.01
N ALA A 304 5.98 2.90 2.75
CA ALA A 304 5.97 4.29 2.30
C ALA A 304 5.01 5.17 3.12
N ARG A 305 3.79 4.65 3.41
CA ARG A 305 2.82 5.35 4.25
C ARG A 305 3.30 5.48 5.69
N ILE A 306 3.95 4.46 6.24
CA ILE A 306 4.55 4.50 7.58
C ILE A 306 5.65 5.57 7.67
N LEU A 307 6.53 5.63 6.67
CA LEU A 307 7.65 6.58 6.56
C LEU A 307 7.22 8.02 6.27
N ALA A 308 6.00 8.23 5.76
CA ALA A 308 5.44 9.57 5.55
C ALA A 308 4.98 10.25 6.85
N ARG A 309 4.87 9.51 7.96
CA ARG A 309 4.40 10.03 9.25
C ARG A 309 5.53 10.75 10.00
N LYS A 310 5.16 11.84 10.66
CA LYS A 310 6.08 12.65 11.47
C LYS A 310 6.73 11.84 12.59
N GLY A 311 8.05 11.96 12.74
CA GLY A 311 8.85 11.34 13.80
C GLY A 311 9.09 9.84 13.67
N ILE A 312 8.52 9.17 12.66
CA ILE A 312 8.70 7.71 12.50
C ILE A 312 10.11 7.35 12.06
N ASN A 313 10.74 8.14 11.19
CA ASN A 313 12.13 7.89 10.78
C ASN A 313 13.07 7.79 11.99
N ASP A 314 12.99 8.78 12.90
CA ASP A 314 13.82 8.83 14.09
C ASP A 314 13.55 7.64 15.01
N LEU A 315 12.26 7.28 15.20
CA LEU A 315 11.87 6.12 16.00
C LEU A 315 12.37 4.78 15.42
N LEU A 316 12.40 4.65 14.10
CA LEU A 316 12.89 3.43 13.44
C LEU A 316 14.42 3.30 13.50
N ASP A 317 15.13 4.42 13.66
CA ASP A 317 16.59 4.47 13.77
C ASP A 317 17.07 4.43 15.23
N SER A 318 16.19 4.71 16.21
CA SER A 318 16.52 4.77 17.64
C SER A 318 16.34 3.45 18.38
N TYR A 319 16.50 2.30 17.71
CA TYR A 319 16.37 1.00 18.36
C TYR A 319 17.59 0.70 19.26
N PRO A 320 17.43 -0.13 20.31
CA PRO A 320 18.53 -0.44 21.23
C PRO A 320 19.71 -1.09 20.50
N SER A 321 20.90 -0.53 20.64
CA SER A 321 22.14 -1.02 19.99
C SER A 321 23.34 -1.11 20.94
N GLU A 322 23.14 -0.90 22.24
CA GLU A 322 24.20 -0.89 23.24
C GLU A 322 24.81 -2.29 23.50
N LEU A 323 26.10 -2.31 23.83
CA LEU A 323 26.83 -3.51 24.25
C LEU A 323 26.30 -3.99 25.59
N ARG A 324 25.62 -5.14 25.59
CA ARG A 324 25.07 -5.80 26.78
C ARG A 324 26.17 -6.48 27.59
N SER A 325 26.07 -6.45 28.93
CA SER A 325 26.83 -7.36 29.78
C SER A 325 26.15 -8.74 29.83
N GLU A 326 26.91 -9.84 29.87
CA GLU A 326 26.37 -11.21 29.71
C GLU A 326 25.25 -11.57 30.71
N HIS A 327 25.18 -10.91 31.86
CA HIS A 327 24.24 -11.22 32.94
C HIS A 327 22.96 -10.37 32.95
N GLN A 328 22.79 -9.43 32.02
CA GLN A 328 21.58 -8.61 31.97
C GLN A 328 20.43 -9.29 31.19
N PRO A 329 19.19 -9.22 31.71
CA PRO A 329 18.02 -9.71 30.99
C PRO A 329 17.83 -8.93 29.68
N ILE A 330 17.38 -9.63 28.64
CA ILE A 330 17.12 -9.06 27.32
C ILE A 330 15.78 -8.32 27.38
N SER A 331 15.83 -6.99 27.39
CA SER A 331 14.63 -6.14 27.42
C SER A 331 14.00 -5.92 26.04
N ASP A 332 14.77 -6.13 24.97
CA ASP A 332 14.31 -5.95 23.59
C ASP A 332 14.96 -6.96 22.63
N ILE A 333 14.24 -7.32 21.57
CA ILE A 333 14.72 -8.28 20.57
C ILE A 333 16.02 -7.82 19.88
N TRP A 334 16.24 -6.51 19.71
CA TRP A 334 17.49 -5.98 19.15
C TRP A 334 18.72 -6.25 20.02
N LEU A 335 18.54 -6.55 21.30
CA LEU A 335 19.60 -6.95 22.23
C LEU A 335 19.83 -8.48 22.23
N ALA A 336 19.05 -9.24 21.47
CA ALA A 336 19.22 -10.69 21.36
C ALA A 336 20.41 -11.05 20.47
N ASN A 337 21.15 -12.10 20.85
CA ASN A 337 22.32 -12.57 20.11
C ASN A 337 22.03 -12.86 18.63
N ILE A 338 20.81 -13.32 18.32
CA ILE A 338 20.41 -13.64 16.95
C ILE A 338 20.38 -12.39 16.04
N LEU A 339 19.94 -11.24 16.55
CA LEU A 339 19.92 -10.00 15.77
C LEU A 339 21.29 -9.30 15.79
N SER A 340 22.04 -9.38 16.89
CA SER A 340 23.38 -8.79 16.95
C SER A 340 24.38 -9.49 16.01
N GLN A 341 24.17 -10.79 15.74
CA GLN A 341 24.99 -11.58 14.82
C GLN A 341 24.44 -11.59 13.39
N LEU A 342 23.26 -11.01 13.14
CA LEU A 342 22.65 -10.96 11.82
C LEU A 342 23.55 -10.15 10.87
N LYS A 343 23.86 -10.75 9.73
CA LYS A 343 24.66 -10.10 8.67
C LYS A 343 23.77 -9.72 7.51
N GLY A 344 23.98 -8.53 6.97
CA GLY A 344 23.40 -8.09 5.71
C GLY A 344 23.95 -8.87 4.52
N HIS A 345 23.36 -8.66 3.34
CA HIS A 345 23.79 -9.30 2.08
C HIS A 345 25.26 -9.02 1.70
N ASN A 346 25.83 -7.93 2.20
CA ASN A 346 27.22 -7.53 2.01
C ASN A 346 28.20 -8.13 3.05
N GLY A 347 27.71 -8.97 3.97
CA GLY A 347 28.50 -9.59 5.04
C GLY A 347 28.76 -8.69 6.26
N ASN A 348 28.36 -7.41 6.20
CA ASN A 348 28.46 -6.49 7.33
C ASN A 348 27.31 -6.73 8.33
N PRO A 349 27.42 -6.31 9.60
CA PRO A 349 26.32 -6.37 10.56
C PRO A 349 25.04 -5.73 9.99
N PHE A 350 23.89 -6.36 10.21
CA PHE A 350 22.58 -5.82 9.82
C PHE A 350 22.13 -4.77 10.84
N SER A 351 22.81 -3.62 10.81
CA SER A 351 22.54 -2.51 11.72
C SER A 351 22.73 -1.16 11.02
N GLY A 352 22.23 -0.12 11.67
CA GLY A 352 22.29 1.25 11.22
C GLY A 352 21.01 1.75 10.54
N PRO A 353 21.03 3.02 10.14
CA PRO A 353 19.86 3.68 9.58
C PRO A 353 19.32 2.94 8.36
N GLY A 354 18.03 2.58 8.39
CA GLY A 354 17.33 1.99 7.25
C GLY A 354 17.41 0.47 7.18
N ARG A 355 17.94 -0.18 8.22
CA ARG A 355 17.88 -1.62 8.44
C ARG A 355 16.70 -1.94 9.35
N LEU A 356 15.68 -2.57 8.79
CA LEU A 356 14.43 -2.85 9.51
C LEU A 356 14.22 -4.35 9.70
N VAL A 357 13.83 -4.75 10.90
CA VAL A 357 13.49 -6.14 11.23
C VAL A 357 11.98 -6.24 11.44
N PHE A 358 11.38 -7.26 10.84
CA PHE A 358 9.95 -7.50 10.87
C PHE A 358 9.63 -8.94 11.29
N GLY A 359 8.63 -9.13 12.15
CA GLY A 359 8.13 -10.44 12.53
C GLY A 359 6.92 -10.86 11.73
N LEU A 360 6.85 -12.13 11.35
CA LEU A 360 5.69 -12.72 10.68
C LEU A 360 4.77 -13.37 11.72
N SER A 361 3.47 -13.10 11.64
CA SER A 361 2.45 -13.75 12.44
C SER A 361 1.28 -14.21 11.58
N VAL A 362 0.78 -15.41 11.84
CA VAL A 362 -0.30 -16.04 11.08
C VAL A 362 -1.24 -16.71 12.07
N ASP A 363 -2.52 -16.36 11.99
CA ASP A 363 -3.55 -16.88 12.88
C ASP A 363 -4.90 -17.03 12.18
N SER A 364 -5.65 -18.04 12.59
CA SER A 364 -6.97 -18.38 12.07
C SER A 364 -8.06 -17.89 13.01
N PHE A 365 -9.06 -17.22 12.47
CA PHE A 365 -10.21 -16.72 13.23
C PHE A 365 -11.52 -17.06 12.52
N GLU A 366 -12.62 -17.01 13.26
CA GLU A 366 -13.96 -17.20 12.74
C GLU A 366 -14.62 -15.84 12.42
N PRO A 367 -14.80 -15.49 11.14
CA PRO A 367 -15.23 -14.14 10.75
C PRO A 367 -16.68 -13.82 11.15
N ASN A 368 -17.49 -14.85 11.43
CA ASN A 368 -18.92 -14.72 11.72
C ASN A 368 -19.27 -15.13 13.16
N ALA A 369 -18.30 -15.31 14.06
CA ALA A 369 -18.49 -15.88 15.41
C ALA A 369 -19.63 -15.22 16.21
N SER A 370 -19.88 -13.93 15.98
CA SER A 370 -20.93 -13.15 16.63
C SER A 370 -22.34 -13.32 16.05
N ARG A 371 -22.53 -14.08 14.96
CA ARG A 371 -23.83 -14.27 14.29
C ARG A 371 -24.46 -15.62 14.69
N PRO A 372 -25.63 -15.64 15.36
CA PRO A 372 -26.29 -16.89 15.73
C PRO A 372 -26.68 -17.72 14.50
N GLY A 373 -26.51 -19.05 14.57
CA GLY A 373 -27.03 -20.01 13.58
C GLY A 373 -26.25 -20.14 12.27
N HIS A 374 -25.07 -19.54 12.15
CA HIS A 374 -24.22 -19.72 10.96
C HIS A 374 -23.36 -21.00 11.07
N THR A 375 -23.06 -21.62 9.92
CA THR A 375 -22.09 -22.73 9.87
C THR A 375 -20.70 -22.20 10.19
N PRO A 376 -19.96 -22.82 11.13
CA PRO A 376 -18.64 -22.35 11.47
C PRO A 376 -17.70 -22.27 10.27
N GLN A 377 -16.99 -21.15 10.15
CA GLN A 377 -16.05 -20.89 9.06
C GLN A 377 -14.73 -20.37 9.62
N SER A 378 -13.62 -20.70 8.98
CA SER A 378 -12.31 -20.17 9.34
C SER A 378 -11.76 -19.29 8.23
N SER A 379 -11.15 -18.18 8.59
CA SER A 379 -10.29 -17.36 7.73
C SER A 379 -8.93 -17.21 8.41
N THR A 380 -7.87 -17.02 7.65
CA THR A 380 -6.51 -16.93 8.20
C THR A 380 -5.92 -15.56 7.88
N GLY A 381 -5.60 -14.77 8.89
CA GLY A 381 -4.90 -13.49 8.71
C GLY A 381 -3.38 -13.68 8.70
N ILE A 382 -2.71 -12.80 7.97
CA ILE A 382 -1.25 -12.71 7.91
C ILE A 382 -0.85 -11.30 8.34
N TRP A 383 -0.23 -11.18 9.51
CA TRP A 383 0.21 -9.92 10.09
C TRP A 383 1.72 -9.87 10.15
N ILE A 384 2.26 -8.67 10.04
CA ILE A 384 3.69 -8.41 10.15
C ILE A 384 3.91 -7.20 11.05
N VAL A 385 4.89 -7.31 11.94
CA VAL A 385 5.18 -6.30 12.97
C VAL A 385 6.60 -5.80 12.81
N CYS A 386 6.81 -4.48 12.80
CA CYS A 386 8.15 -3.90 12.75
C CYS A 386 8.76 -3.85 14.15
N TYR A 387 9.90 -4.52 14.36
CA TYR A 387 10.60 -4.54 15.64
C TYR A 387 11.49 -3.33 15.89
N ASN A 388 11.72 -2.48 14.89
CA ASN A 388 12.41 -1.20 15.13
C ASN A 388 11.58 -0.25 16.00
N PHE A 389 10.25 -0.40 16.03
CA PHE A 389 9.44 0.39 16.95
C PHE A 389 9.71 0.01 18.41
N PRO A 390 9.67 0.98 19.34
CA PRO A 390 9.62 0.70 20.77
C PRO A 390 8.46 -0.26 21.13
N PRO A 391 8.59 -1.13 22.16
CA PRO A 391 7.59 -2.13 22.51
C PRO A 391 6.15 -1.60 22.63
N HIS A 392 5.97 -0.42 23.23
CA HIS A 392 4.66 0.21 23.42
C HIS A 392 4.02 0.73 22.11
N LEU A 393 4.76 0.80 21.01
CA LEU A 393 4.28 1.23 19.69
C LEU A 393 4.14 0.07 18.68
N ARG A 394 4.88 -1.04 18.85
CA ARG A 394 4.92 -2.17 17.89
C ARG A 394 3.54 -2.70 17.52
N TYR A 395 2.70 -2.93 18.53
CA TYR A 395 1.42 -3.62 18.38
C TYR A 395 0.21 -2.69 18.30
N LEU A 396 0.43 -1.38 18.13
CA LEU A 396 -0.67 -0.47 17.82
C LEU A 396 -1.24 -0.81 16.45
N SER A 397 -2.56 -0.83 16.31
CA SER A 397 -3.24 -1.20 15.06
C SER A 397 -2.77 -0.39 13.84
N GLY A 398 -2.36 0.87 14.04
CA GLY A 398 -1.80 1.73 12.99
C GLY A 398 -0.34 1.42 12.59
N ASN A 399 0.35 0.53 13.29
CA ASN A 399 1.74 0.12 13.05
C ASN A 399 1.87 -1.36 12.66
N ILE A 400 0.81 -2.15 12.77
CA ILE A 400 0.78 -3.53 12.30
C ILE A 400 0.46 -3.54 10.80
N TYR A 401 1.26 -4.29 10.04
CA TYR A 401 1.00 -4.55 8.64
C TYR A 401 0.08 -5.77 8.49
N LEU A 402 -1.13 -5.60 7.94
CA LEU A 402 -1.98 -6.72 7.55
C LEU A 402 -1.70 -7.04 6.07
N ALA A 403 -0.90 -8.07 5.81
CA ALA A 403 -0.53 -8.41 4.45
C ALA A 403 -1.72 -8.96 3.64
N GLY A 404 -2.64 -9.67 4.31
CA GLY A 404 -3.90 -10.10 3.72
C GLY A 404 -4.64 -11.08 4.61
N VAL A 405 -5.86 -11.41 4.20
CA VAL A 405 -6.70 -12.42 4.85
C VAL A 405 -7.00 -13.51 3.82
N ILE A 406 -6.55 -14.73 4.11
CA ILE A 406 -6.86 -15.92 3.33
C ILE A 406 -8.35 -16.23 3.56
N PRO A 407 -9.17 -16.23 2.50
CA PRO A 407 -10.60 -16.47 2.61
C PRO A 407 -10.90 -17.91 3.02
N GLY A 408 -11.93 -18.07 3.85
CA GLY A 408 -12.52 -19.37 4.20
C GLY A 408 -13.24 -20.07 3.05
N PRO A 409 -13.90 -21.21 3.30
CA PRO A 409 -14.52 -21.56 4.58
C PRO A 409 -13.66 -22.40 5.53
N LYS A 410 -12.56 -23.01 5.06
CA LYS A 410 -11.68 -23.86 5.86
C LYS A 410 -10.31 -23.20 6.01
N LYS A 411 -9.63 -23.49 7.12
CA LYS A 411 -8.23 -23.16 7.31
C LYS A 411 -7.41 -23.87 6.20
N PRO A 412 -6.43 -23.20 5.56
CA PRO A 412 -5.49 -23.86 4.66
C PRO A 412 -4.88 -25.07 5.34
N SER A 413 -4.81 -26.19 4.64
CA SER A 413 -4.20 -27.42 5.14
C SER A 413 -2.73 -27.48 4.78
N ILE A 414 -1.88 -27.97 5.69
CA ILE A 414 -0.49 -28.38 5.39
C ILE A 414 0.28 -27.25 4.67
N ASP A 415 0.50 -27.37 3.36
CA ASP A 415 1.29 -26.51 2.48
C ASP A 415 0.42 -25.56 1.63
N GLU A 416 -0.91 -25.61 1.75
CA GLU A 416 -1.85 -24.72 1.04
C GLU A 416 -1.68 -23.25 1.46
N ILE A 417 -0.99 -22.98 2.57
CA ILE A 417 -0.63 -21.62 2.98
C ILE A 417 0.56 -21.06 2.18
N ASN A 418 1.40 -21.92 1.63
CA ASN A 418 2.67 -21.55 1.02
C ASN A 418 2.52 -20.54 -0.15
N PRO A 419 1.52 -20.64 -1.05
CA PRO A 419 1.35 -19.63 -2.09
C PRO A 419 1.16 -18.20 -1.55
N TYR A 420 0.54 -18.06 -0.37
CA TYR A 420 0.35 -16.76 0.26
C TYR A 420 1.60 -16.27 1.00
N ILE A 421 2.32 -17.18 1.67
CA ILE A 421 3.61 -16.85 2.32
C ILE A 421 4.67 -16.52 1.26
N GLN A 422 4.62 -17.14 0.08
CA GLN A 422 5.51 -16.80 -1.04
C GLN A 422 5.38 -15.33 -1.44
N LEU A 423 4.17 -14.77 -1.49
CA LEU A 423 4.00 -13.33 -1.79
C LEU A 423 4.71 -12.43 -0.77
N ILE A 424 4.72 -12.84 0.51
CA ILE A 424 5.45 -12.13 1.57
C ILE A 424 6.95 -12.26 1.34
N VAL A 425 7.43 -13.47 1.10
CA VAL A 425 8.85 -13.74 0.87
C VAL A 425 9.35 -12.98 -0.35
N ASP A 426 8.61 -12.99 -1.45
CA ASP A 426 8.93 -12.25 -2.68
C ASP A 426 9.01 -10.74 -2.44
N ASP A 427 8.13 -10.19 -1.58
CA ASP A 427 8.22 -8.78 -1.18
C ASP A 427 9.50 -8.52 -0.39
N PHE A 428 9.82 -9.33 0.62
CA PHE A 428 11.00 -9.15 1.47
C PHE A 428 12.32 -9.42 0.74
N LEU A 429 12.35 -10.31 -0.25
CA LEU A 429 13.52 -10.54 -1.10
C LEU A 429 13.90 -9.28 -1.88
N GLN A 430 12.90 -8.52 -2.37
CA GLN A 430 13.14 -7.25 -3.06
C GLN A 430 13.74 -6.17 -2.14
N PHE A 431 13.52 -6.26 -0.83
CA PHE A 431 14.15 -5.40 0.17
C PHE A 431 15.53 -5.89 0.61
N TRP A 432 15.83 -7.19 0.51
CA TRP A 432 17.12 -7.72 0.90
C TRP A 432 18.22 -7.40 -0.12
N LYS A 433 17.97 -7.68 -1.40
CA LYS A 433 18.88 -7.39 -2.52
C LYS A 433 18.01 -7.18 -3.75
N PRO A 434 17.91 -5.97 -4.30
CA PRO A 434 18.85 -4.82 -4.30
C PRO A 434 18.71 -3.76 -3.18
N GLU A 435 17.79 -3.93 -2.23
CA GLU A 435 17.24 -2.86 -1.36
C GLU A 435 16.25 -1.92 -2.07
N VAL A 436 15.38 -1.26 -1.31
CA VAL A 436 14.31 -0.40 -1.86
C VAL A 436 14.56 1.07 -1.54
N PHE A 437 14.61 1.92 -2.56
CA PHE A 437 14.70 3.36 -2.41
C PHE A 437 13.31 4.00 -2.42
N PHE A 438 13.05 4.85 -1.42
CA PHE A 438 11.83 5.65 -1.32
C PHE A 438 12.15 7.11 -1.66
N SER A 439 11.37 7.73 -2.56
CA SER A 439 11.65 9.06 -3.11
C SER A 439 11.65 10.18 -2.08
N CYS A 440 10.85 10.06 -1.04
CA CYS A 440 10.73 11.00 0.07
C CYS A 440 10.29 10.26 1.34
N THR A 441 10.83 10.64 2.49
CA THR A 441 10.30 10.25 3.81
C THR A 441 10.10 11.51 4.64
N HIS A 442 9.35 11.45 5.73
CA HIS A 442 9.15 12.64 6.55
C HIS A 442 10.47 13.22 7.07
N GLY A 443 11.42 12.35 7.45
CA GLY A 443 12.77 12.74 7.88
C GLY A 443 13.78 13.00 6.76
N SER A 444 13.44 12.82 5.48
CA SER A 444 14.38 12.97 4.36
C SER A 444 13.66 13.30 3.04
N ALA A 445 13.68 14.57 2.65
CA ALA A 445 13.06 15.03 1.40
C ALA A 445 13.80 14.52 0.14
N SER A 446 15.08 14.17 0.26
CA SER A 446 15.88 13.56 -0.81
C SER A 446 15.62 12.06 -0.98
N GLY A 447 14.77 11.47 -0.13
CA GLY A 447 14.51 10.04 -0.11
C GLY A 447 15.56 9.26 0.68
N ARG A 448 15.36 7.95 0.77
CA ARG A 448 16.22 7.04 1.54
C ARG A 448 16.03 5.58 1.13
N THR A 449 17.10 4.80 1.21
CA THR A 449 17.09 3.35 0.96
C THR A 449 16.81 2.57 2.24
N TYR A 450 16.01 1.51 2.13
CA TYR A 450 15.70 0.59 3.20
C TYR A 450 15.99 -0.86 2.80
N CYS A 451 16.54 -1.60 3.74
CA CYS A 451 16.73 -3.04 3.68
C CYS A 451 15.96 -3.69 4.84
N THR A 452 15.26 -4.78 4.57
CA THR A 452 14.41 -5.43 5.56
C THR A 452 14.75 -6.90 5.74
N ALA A 453 14.59 -7.39 6.97
CA ALA A 453 14.67 -8.80 7.32
C ALA A 453 13.36 -9.27 7.95
N LEU A 454 12.86 -10.44 7.56
CA LEU A 454 11.65 -11.07 8.12
C LEU A 454 12.02 -12.14 9.16
N ILE A 455 12.25 -11.71 10.41
CA ILE A 455 12.46 -12.56 11.58
C ILE A 455 11.93 -11.85 12.86
N PRO A 456 11.33 -12.57 13.83
CA PRO A 456 11.08 -14.00 13.86
C PRO A 456 9.67 -14.36 13.35
N LEU A 457 9.37 -15.66 13.28
CA LEU A 457 8.00 -16.18 13.14
C LEU A 457 7.35 -16.24 14.53
N VAL A 458 6.30 -15.45 14.73
CA VAL A 458 5.53 -15.33 15.99
C VAL A 458 4.10 -15.81 15.76
N CYS A 459 3.89 -17.10 16.03
CA CYS A 459 2.57 -17.73 16.00
C CYS A 459 2.38 -18.59 17.24
N ASP A 460 1.16 -19.05 17.46
CA ASP A 460 0.93 -20.19 18.34
C ASP A 460 1.66 -21.45 17.80
N MET A 461 1.80 -22.48 18.63
CA MET A 461 2.60 -23.66 18.25
C MET A 461 2.08 -24.34 16.97
N LEU A 462 0.75 -24.37 16.76
CA LEU A 462 0.15 -24.99 15.58
C LEU A 462 0.38 -24.16 14.31
N GLY A 463 0.17 -22.84 14.38
CA GLY A 463 0.42 -21.92 13.27
C GLY A 463 1.90 -21.85 12.90
N ALA A 464 2.79 -21.79 13.90
CA ALA A 464 4.23 -21.76 13.68
C ALA A 464 4.70 -23.00 12.92
N ARG A 465 4.27 -24.19 13.34
CA ARG A 465 4.62 -25.45 12.69
C ARG A 465 4.08 -25.53 11.27
N GLN A 466 2.87 -25.06 11.03
CA GLN A 466 2.30 -25.00 9.69
C GLN A 466 3.13 -24.10 8.77
N VAL A 467 3.41 -22.87 9.18
CA VAL A 467 4.15 -21.89 8.37
C VAL A 467 5.61 -22.30 8.17
N ALA A 468 6.24 -22.90 9.18
CA ALA A 468 7.62 -23.39 9.10
C ALA A 468 7.76 -24.79 8.46
N GLY A 469 6.66 -25.42 8.04
CA GLY A 469 6.66 -26.75 7.44
C GLY A 469 6.99 -27.90 8.41
N LYS A 470 6.94 -27.67 9.73
CA LYS A 470 7.22 -28.66 10.78
C LYS A 470 6.01 -29.58 11.04
N PRO A 471 6.20 -30.76 11.63
CA PRO A 471 5.13 -31.68 11.98
C PRO A 471 4.33 -31.21 13.18
N ALA A 472 3.19 -31.87 13.42
CA ALA A 472 2.32 -31.61 14.56
C ALA A 472 3.07 -31.82 15.90
N PRO A 473 2.64 -31.17 17.00
CA PRO A 473 3.34 -31.27 18.28
C PRO A 473 3.55 -32.69 18.82
N GLY A 474 2.66 -33.63 18.50
CA GLY A 474 2.75 -35.03 18.95
C GLY A 474 3.50 -35.98 18.00
N SER A 475 4.27 -35.47 17.04
CA SER A 475 5.10 -36.33 16.16
C SER A 475 6.45 -36.67 16.80
N HIS A 476 7.13 -37.71 16.30
CA HIS A 476 8.54 -38.03 16.62
C HIS A 476 9.46 -36.81 16.64
N ASN A 477 9.39 -35.98 15.59
CA ASN A 477 10.09 -34.70 15.53
C ASN A 477 9.33 -33.60 16.29
N THR A 478 9.19 -33.76 17.60
CA THR A 478 8.36 -32.85 18.41
C THR A 478 9.01 -31.48 18.57
N CYS A 479 10.28 -31.36 18.97
CA CYS A 479 10.85 -30.05 19.27
C CYS A 479 11.14 -29.23 18.00
N THR A 480 10.85 -27.92 18.03
CA THR A 480 11.16 -27.00 16.93
C THR A 480 12.59 -26.46 16.97
N VAL A 481 13.32 -26.67 18.08
CA VAL A 481 14.66 -26.12 18.33
C VAL A 481 15.73 -27.21 18.36
N CYS A 482 15.51 -28.29 19.11
CA CYS A 482 16.44 -29.41 19.24
C CYS A 482 15.91 -30.67 18.54
N ASP A 483 16.80 -31.64 18.30
CA ASP A 483 16.50 -32.87 17.55
C ASP A 483 16.06 -34.03 18.45
N ILE A 484 15.51 -33.72 19.63
CA ILE A 484 15.03 -34.73 20.57
C ILE A 484 13.81 -35.45 19.98
N ASP A 485 13.78 -36.77 20.13
CA ASP A 485 12.61 -37.58 19.76
C ASP A 485 11.52 -37.45 20.84
N ILE A 486 10.26 -37.68 20.45
CA ILE A 486 9.14 -37.72 21.40
C ILE A 486 9.30 -38.87 22.41
N ASP A 487 9.95 -39.96 22.01
CA ASP A 487 10.26 -41.09 22.90
C ASP A 487 11.25 -40.70 24.02
N ASP A 488 12.05 -39.65 23.79
CA ASP A 488 13.03 -39.11 24.74
C ASP A 488 12.55 -37.82 25.44
N ILE A 489 11.25 -37.50 25.38
CA ILE A 489 10.70 -36.24 25.93
C ILE A 489 10.98 -36.03 27.43
N ASP A 490 11.23 -37.11 28.17
CA ASP A 490 11.57 -37.09 29.59
C ASP A 490 13.04 -36.72 29.87
N VAL A 491 13.88 -36.53 28.85
CA VAL A 491 15.26 -36.05 29.00
C VAL A 491 15.24 -34.53 29.23
N LEU A 492 15.11 -34.13 30.50
CA LEU A 492 14.98 -32.72 30.90
C LEU A 492 16.30 -31.94 30.95
N ASP A 493 17.46 -32.60 30.81
CA ASP A 493 18.78 -31.97 30.85
C ASP A 493 19.13 -31.34 29.49
N PRO A 494 19.17 -29.99 29.37
CA PRO A 494 19.39 -29.32 28.09
C PRO A 494 20.74 -29.61 27.45
N LEU A 495 21.75 -30.02 28.23
CA LEU A 495 23.07 -30.37 27.72
C LEU A 495 23.05 -31.68 26.90
N LYS A 496 21.99 -32.49 27.04
CA LYS A 496 21.80 -33.73 26.30
C LYS A 496 20.95 -33.56 25.06
N TRP A 497 20.41 -32.36 24.81
CA TRP A 497 19.54 -32.12 23.66
C TRP A 497 20.38 -32.00 22.39
N PRO A 498 20.19 -32.90 21.41
CA PRO A 498 20.91 -32.81 20.14
C PRO A 498 20.52 -31.53 19.40
N SER A 499 21.50 -30.87 18.79
CA SER A 499 21.25 -29.66 18.01
C SER A 499 20.69 -29.99 16.64
N LYS A 500 19.64 -29.29 16.19
CA LYS A 500 19.18 -29.39 14.80
C LYS A 500 20.18 -28.71 13.86
N SER A 501 20.51 -29.36 12.76
CA SER A 501 21.32 -28.77 11.70
C SER A 501 20.45 -27.99 10.72
N ALA A 502 20.62 -26.66 10.66
CA ALA A 502 19.93 -25.81 9.71
C ALA A 502 20.16 -26.25 8.25
N GLN A 503 21.37 -26.72 7.92
CA GLN A 503 21.68 -27.22 6.59
C GLN A 503 20.90 -28.50 6.26
N HIS A 504 20.83 -29.44 7.21
CA HIS A 504 20.04 -30.66 7.04
C HIS A 504 18.55 -30.34 6.81
N LEU A 505 17.99 -29.41 7.60
CA LEU A 505 16.59 -28.97 7.45
C LEU A 505 16.34 -28.35 6.08
N ARG A 506 17.28 -27.54 5.55
CA ARG A 506 17.20 -26.99 4.19
C ARG A 506 17.20 -28.06 3.13
N ASP A 507 18.10 -29.04 3.25
CA ASP A 507 18.25 -30.09 2.25
C ASP A 507 17.02 -31.01 2.26
N ALA A 508 16.49 -31.36 3.43
CA ALA A 508 15.23 -32.08 3.59
C ALA A 508 14.04 -31.31 3.00
N ALA A 509 13.92 -30.00 3.28
CA ALA A 509 12.86 -29.16 2.74
C ALA A 509 12.92 -29.05 1.20
N LYS A 510 14.12 -28.92 0.62
CA LYS A 510 14.31 -28.90 -0.85
C LYS A 510 13.97 -30.24 -1.48
N ALA A 511 14.46 -31.33 -0.90
CA ALA A 511 14.11 -32.69 -1.36
C ALA A 511 12.60 -32.92 -1.34
N TRP A 512 11.92 -32.44 -0.29
CA TRP A 512 10.45 -32.50 -0.21
C TRP A 512 9.77 -31.66 -1.29
N ARG A 513 10.24 -30.43 -1.56
CA ARG A 513 9.68 -29.55 -2.60
C ARG A 513 9.77 -30.20 -3.98
N ASP A 514 10.94 -30.73 -4.30
CA ASP A 514 11.33 -31.23 -5.62
C ASP A 514 10.92 -32.69 -5.85
N ALA A 515 10.35 -33.34 -4.83
CA ALA A 515 9.87 -34.71 -4.92
C ALA A 515 8.81 -34.89 -6.03
N PRO A 516 8.89 -35.98 -6.81
CA PRO A 516 8.11 -36.15 -8.04
C PRO A 516 6.62 -36.32 -7.80
N SER A 517 6.23 -36.97 -6.69
CA SER A 517 4.83 -37.28 -6.38
C SER A 517 4.48 -37.04 -4.90
N GLU A 518 3.18 -36.90 -4.62
CA GLU A 518 2.66 -36.70 -3.24
C GLU A 518 3.05 -37.85 -2.30
N ARG A 519 3.17 -39.09 -2.82
CA ARG A 519 3.64 -40.23 -2.04
C ARG A 519 5.10 -40.07 -1.61
N HIS A 520 5.98 -39.63 -2.51
CA HIS A 520 7.38 -39.36 -2.17
C HIS A 520 7.51 -38.20 -1.18
N LYS A 521 6.70 -37.15 -1.34
CA LYS A 521 6.60 -36.05 -0.36
C LYS A 521 6.24 -36.56 1.03
N GLN A 522 5.24 -37.43 1.12
CA GLN A 522 4.83 -38.03 2.40
C GLN A 522 5.95 -38.87 3.02
N MET A 523 6.61 -39.73 2.23
CA MET A 523 7.74 -40.54 2.71
C MET A 523 8.90 -39.68 3.23
N LEU A 524 9.28 -38.62 2.52
CA LEU A 524 10.33 -37.70 2.95
C LEU A 524 9.93 -36.95 4.22
N PHE A 525 8.67 -36.57 4.36
CA PHE A 525 8.18 -35.91 5.55
C PHE A 525 8.18 -36.84 6.77
N GLU A 526 7.79 -38.10 6.60
CA GLU A 526 7.86 -39.11 7.66
C GLU A 526 9.30 -39.38 8.10
N ALA A 527 10.25 -39.40 7.16
CA ALA A 527 11.66 -39.65 7.45
C ALA A 527 12.36 -38.46 8.14
N PHE A 528 12.13 -37.23 7.67
CA PHE A 528 12.91 -36.06 8.10
C PHE A 528 12.12 -35.04 8.94
N GLY A 529 10.80 -35.17 9.04
CA GLY A 529 9.96 -34.24 9.79
C GLY A 529 10.02 -32.80 9.27
N GLN A 530 10.26 -32.58 7.98
CA GLN A 530 10.35 -31.25 7.40
C GLN A 530 9.70 -31.18 6.02
N ARG A 531 8.72 -30.28 5.86
CA ARG A 531 8.14 -29.88 4.57
C ARG A 531 8.81 -28.61 4.08
N TRP A 532 8.64 -28.32 2.79
CA TRP A 532 9.05 -27.03 2.26
C TRP A 532 8.14 -25.90 2.78
N SER A 533 8.77 -24.77 3.07
CA SER A 533 8.13 -23.49 3.36
C SER A 533 8.83 -22.41 2.53
N PRO A 534 8.10 -21.42 1.98
CA PRO A 534 8.71 -20.27 1.32
C PRO A 534 9.75 -19.53 2.16
N LEU A 535 9.67 -19.61 3.50
CA LEU A 535 10.64 -18.98 4.39
C LEU A 535 12.08 -19.46 4.13
N PHE A 536 12.28 -20.67 3.60
CA PHE A 536 13.59 -21.18 3.23
C PHE A 536 14.25 -20.42 2.07
N ASP A 537 13.49 -19.67 1.27
CA ASP A 537 14.03 -18.83 0.18
C ASP A 537 14.67 -17.54 0.71
N LEU A 538 14.38 -17.15 1.95
CA LEU A 538 15.03 -16.01 2.61
C LEU A 538 16.47 -16.37 3.00
N PRO A 539 17.50 -15.64 2.51
CA PRO A 539 18.91 -15.99 2.74
C PRO A 539 19.34 -15.98 4.22
N TYR A 540 18.66 -15.19 5.04
CA TYR A 540 18.94 -15.00 6.47
C TYR A 540 18.02 -15.81 7.38
N TRP A 541 17.07 -16.58 6.83
CA TRP A 541 16.13 -17.36 7.63
C TRP A 541 16.82 -18.56 8.26
N ASP A 542 16.87 -18.67 9.58
CA ASP A 542 17.44 -19.81 10.30
C ASP A 542 16.30 -20.73 10.84
N PRO A 543 16.10 -21.93 10.27
CA PRO A 543 14.88 -22.76 10.40
C PRO A 543 14.81 -23.73 11.59
#